data_AF-A0A7K8RS04-F1
#
_entry.id   AF-A0A7K8RS04-F1
#
_cell.length_a   1.000
_cell.length_b   1.000
_cell.length_c   1.000
_cell.angle_alpha   90.00
_cell.angle_beta   90.00
_cell.angle_gamma   90.00
#
_symmetry.space_group_name_H-M   'P 1'
#
loop_
_entity.id
_entity.type
_entity.pdbx_description
1 polymer ?
#
loop_
_entity_poly.entity_id
_entity_poly.type
_entity_poly.pdbx_seq_one_letter_code
_entity_poly.pdbx_strand_id
1 'polypeptide(L)'
;MDKSLHFTICVLTALLLLRESSQAGEEKDPEVSSISALQGTDPRGTGEGLPTLTVTTILEDPYVMVRGAELEGYCMELLAALAGMLRFQYRVRVVGDGQYGAVAAGGNWSGMIGEILRREADIAVAPLTVTSAREEVVSFTTPFLQTGIGILLRKDTASQDMSFFHFLSPFSKETWTALLFAYLLTCFCLFLVARLSPCEWNEPKNEENHFTFLNSLWFGAGALALQGASPRPQALSVRVIAVVWWLFTLALLAAYIANFTALLSSGSEQLPIQTFEDLVKQRNLEFGTLEGSSTFYYFKNSKNPIHQMIYEYMEKRREHVLVKTYQEAVQRVMDSNYAFIGESISQDLAAARHCNLIRAPEVIGARGFGIATTQASPWTKPLSIAVLKLREAGDLDYLRNKWWESSCLRQSRERWGPLEPPALGGLFLTLGIGLALGILAALAELSSSSRRAAAHAKKSCCSVFTEEICTRLRIKGAARQSQDTSGKANA
;
A
#
# COMPACT_ATOMS: atom_id res chain seq x y z
N MET A 1 44.96 -9.99 -33.58
CA MET A 1 44.58 -8.61 -33.24
C MET A 1 43.33 -8.15 -34.01
N ASP A 2 42.37 -9.04 -34.28
CA ASP A 2 41.35 -8.80 -35.32
C ASP A 2 39.89 -8.93 -34.82
N LYS A 3 39.65 -9.64 -33.72
CA LYS A 3 38.29 -9.82 -33.17
C LYS A 3 37.82 -8.66 -32.30
N SER A 4 38.75 -7.92 -31.69
CA SER A 4 38.43 -6.74 -30.88
C SER A 4 38.04 -5.54 -31.76
N LEU A 5 38.68 -5.40 -32.93
CA LEU A 5 38.42 -4.32 -33.88
C LEU A 5 37.03 -4.47 -34.52
N HIS A 6 36.66 -5.71 -34.88
CA HIS A 6 35.34 -6.04 -35.42
C HIS A 6 34.20 -5.76 -34.42
N PHE A 7 34.43 -6.04 -33.13
CA PHE A 7 33.44 -5.75 -32.09
C PHE A 7 33.26 -4.24 -31.88
N THR A 8 34.35 -3.46 -31.85
CA THR A 8 34.26 -1.99 -31.76
C THR A 8 33.61 -1.36 -32.98
N ILE A 9 33.84 -1.88 -34.19
CA ILE A 9 33.20 -1.37 -35.41
C ILE A 9 31.69 -1.68 -35.42
N CYS A 10 31.27 -2.87 -34.97
CA CYS A 10 29.85 -3.23 -34.84
C CYS A 10 29.12 -2.39 -33.79
N VAL A 11 29.77 -2.09 -32.66
CA VAL A 11 29.18 -1.24 -31.61
C VAL A 11 29.09 0.22 -32.08
N LEU A 12 30.09 0.72 -32.82
CA LEU A 12 30.02 2.07 -33.41
C LEU A 12 28.97 2.20 -34.51
N THR A 13 28.81 1.18 -35.37
CA THR A 13 27.74 1.20 -36.39
C THR A 13 26.35 1.07 -35.76
N ALA A 14 26.17 0.28 -34.69
CA ALA A 14 24.91 0.22 -33.96
C ALA A 14 24.56 1.55 -33.26
N LEU A 15 25.55 2.25 -32.69
CA LEU A 15 25.35 3.56 -32.06
C LEU A 15 25.08 4.67 -33.08
N LEU A 16 25.64 4.59 -34.29
CA LEU A 16 25.37 5.55 -35.36
C LEU A 16 23.98 5.33 -35.99
N LEU A 17 23.55 4.07 -36.15
CA LEU A 17 22.20 3.75 -36.65
C LEU A 17 21.09 4.09 -35.64
N LEU A 18 21.36 4.01 -34.33
CA LEU A 18 20.43 4.48 -33.30
C LEU A 18 20.34 6.01 -33.23
N ARG A 19 21.37 6.74 -33.68
CA ARG A 19 21.38 8.21 -33.69
C ARG A 19 20.58 8.79 -34.86
N GLU A 20 20.50 8.09 -36.00
CA GLU A 20 19.65 8.50 -37.14
C GLU A 20 18.16 8.18 -36.93
N SER A 21 17.81 7.21 -36.08
CA SER A 21 16.41 6.93 -35.69
C SER A 21 15.79 8.02 -34.79
N SER A 22 16.60 8.92 -34.21
CA SER A 22 16.13 9.95 -33.28
C SER A 22 15.79 11.29 -33.94
N GLN A 23 15.89 11.42 -35.28
CA GLN A 23 15.63 12.68 -36.01
C GLN A 23 14.49 12.62 -37.04
N ALA A 24 13.59 11.64 -36.94
CA ALA A 24 12.34 11.62 -37.71
C ALA A 24 11.14 11.71 -36.77
N GLY A 25 10.78 12.94 -36.38
CA GLY A 25 9.64 13.21 -35.51
C GLY A 25 9.57 14.66 -35.03
N GLU A 26 9.78 15.61 -35.93
CA GLU A 26 9.54 17.04 -35.66
C GLU A 26 8.26 17.43 -36.44
N GLU A 27 7.12 17.19 -35.78
CA GLU A 27 5.81 17.62 -36.26
C GLU A 27 5.58 19.06 -35.81
N LYS A 28 5.32 19.94 -36.77
CA LYS A 28 5.09 21.38 -36.59
C LYS A 28 3.89 21.62 -35.68
N ASP A 29 4.12 22.32 -34.57
CA ASP A 29 3.09 23.05 -33.85
C ASP A 29 2.50 24.15 -34.75
N PRO A 30 1.18 24.21 -34.98
CA PRO A 30 0.53 25.44 -35.41
C PRO A 30 0.31 26.33 -34.19
N GLU A 31 0.73 27.59 -34.32
CA GLU A 31 0.45 28.69 -33.40
C GLU A 31 -0.99 28.65 -32.85
N VAL A 32 -1.11 28.47 -31.53
CA VAL A 32 -2.33 28.79 -30.78
C VAL A 32 -2.35 30.32 -30.62
N SER A 33 -2.79 30.99 -31.68
CA SER A 33 -3.23 32.37 -31.61
C SER A 33 -4.57 32.42 -30.86
N SER A 34 -4.52 32.91 -29.63
CA SER A 34 -5.57 33.74 -29.00
C SER A 34 -7.03 33.41 -29.35
N ILE A 35 -7.69 32.61 -28.51
CA ILE A 35 -9.15 32.59 -28.41
C ILE A 35 -9.57 33.90 -27.73
N SER A 36 -9.62 34.96 -28.52
CA SER A 36 -10.19 36.25 -28.16
C SER A 36 -10.86 36.86 -29.41
N ALA A 37 -11.79 36.13 -30.02
CA ALA A 37 -12.70 36.66 -31.04
C ALA A 37 -13.78 35.64 -31.43
N LEU A 38 -14.85 35.53 -30.64
CA LEU A 38 -16.16 35.11 -31.15
C LEU A 38 -17.25 36.04 -30.62
N GLN A 39 -17.08 37.35 -30.88
CA GLN A 39 -18.21 38.26 -31.04
C GLN A 39 -18.65 38.18 -32.51
N GLY A 40 -19.50 37.20 -32.81
CA GLY A 40 -20.27 37.20 -34.04
C GLY A 40 -21.43 38.17 -33.88
N THR A 41 -21.26 39.40 -34.36
CA THR A 41 -22.38 40.32 -34.64
C THR A 41 -23.10 39.84 -35.89
N ASP A 42 -24.27 39.23 -35.70
CA ASP A 42 -25.27 39.06 -36.75
C ASP A 42 -26.30 40.21 -36.63
N PRO A 43 -26.36 41.17 -37.56
CA PRO A 43 -27.29 42.28 -37.49
C PRO A 43 -28.55 41.91 -38.27
N ARG A 44 -29.43 41.09 -37.68
CA ARG A 44 -30.89 41.02 -37.97
C ARG A 44 -31.54 39.89 -37.16
N GLY A 45 -31.99 40.23 -35.97
CA GLY A 45 -32.86 39.38 -35.16
C GLY A 45 -33.38 40.20 -33.98
N THR A 46 -34.68 40.45 -33.99
CA THR A 46 -35.45 41.18 -32.98
C THR A 46 -35.09 40.76 -31.54
N GLY A 47 -34.81 41.75 -30.70
CA GLY A 47 -34.32 41.57 -29.34
C GLY A 47 -35.37 41.01 -28.37
N GLU A 48 -35.33 39.69 -28.17
CA GLU A 48 -35.69 39.09 -26.90
C GLU A 48 -34.40 38.95 -26.06
N GLY A 49 -34.39 39.56 -24.87
CA GLY A 49 -33.25 39.45 -23.95
C GLY A 49 -33.03 37.99 -23.54
N LEU A 50 -31.76 37.56 -23.52
CA LEU A 50 -31.39 36.23 -23.05
C LEU A 50 -31.92 36.01 -21.62
N PRO A 51 -32.57 34.86 -21.32
CA PRO A 51 -33.04 34.58 -19.98
C PRO A 51 -31.85 34.55 -19.01
N THR A 52 -31.99 35.23 -17.87
CA THR A 52 -30.94 35.27 -16.83
C THR A 52 -31.30 34.30 -15.71
N LEU A 53 -30.44 33.32 -15.45
CA LEU A 53 -30.61 32.31 -14.40
C LEU A 53 -29.76 32.64 -13.17
N THR A 54 -30.34 32.47 -11.99
CA THR A 54 -29.61 32.53 -10.72
C THR A 54 -29.07 31.14 -10.41
N VAL A 55 -27.74 31.02 -10.32
CA VAL A 55 -27.05 29.75 -10.09
C VAL A 55 -26.52 29.73 -8.67
N THR A 56 -26.94 28.76 -7.86
CA THR A 56 -26.33 28.49 -6.56
C THR A 56 -25.20 27.46 -6.69
N THR A 57 -24.15 27.64 -5.89
CA THR A 57 -22.99 26.74 -5.85
C THR A 57 -22.35 26.74 -4.46
N ILE A 58 -21.35 25.89 -4.25
CA ILE A 58 -20.59 25.76 -3.00
C ILE A 58 -19.10 25.85 -3.30
N LEU A 59 -18.33 26.47 -2.41
CA LEU A 59 -16.87 26.54 -2.52
C LEU A 59 -16.27 25.18 -2.16
N GLU A 60 -15.75 24.47 -3.16
CA GLU A 60 -15.05 23.21 -3.00
C GLU A 60 -14.03 23.04 -4.14
N ASP A 61 -12.77 22.79 -3.79
CA ASP A 61 -11.68 22.56 -4.74
C ASP A 61 -11.79 21.15 -5.37
N PRO A 62 -11.70 20.99 -6.71
CA PRO A 62 -11.40 21.98 -7.76
C PRO A 62 -12.67 22.42 -8.51
N TYR A 63 -13.84 22.20 -7.92
CA TYR A 63 -15.13 22.44 -8.57
C TYR A 63 -15.44 23.93 -8.70
N VAL A 64 -15.34 24.66 -7.57
CA VAL A 64 -15.50 26.12 -7.51
C VAL A 64 -14.55 26.67 -6.45
N MET A 65 -13.67 27.56 -6.88
CA MET A 65 -12.62 28.20 -6.11
C MET A 65 -12.66 29.71 -6.34
N VAL A 66 -12.18 30.47 -5.36
CA VAL A 66 -12.04 31.91 -5.47
C VAL A 66 -10.63 32.25 -5.93
N ARG A 67 -10.48 32.89 -7.08
CA ARG A 67 -9.19 33.44 -7.55
C ARG A 67 -9.30 34.95 -7.73
N GLY A 68 -8.75 35.67 -6.76
CA GLY A 68 -8.91 37.13 -6.71
C GLY A 68 -10.36 37.51 -6.47
N ALA A 69 -11.00 38.14 -7.46
CA ALA A 69 -12.40 38.57 -7.40
C ALA A 69 -13.37 37.66 -8.17
N GLU A 70 -12.87 36.65 -8.88
CA GLU A 70 -13.67 35.78 -9.75
C GLU A 70 -13.73 34.34 -9.23
N LEU A 71 -14.80 33.64 -9.60
CA LEU A 71 -14.97 32.21 -9.34
C LEU A 71 -14.42 31.43 -10.53
N GLU A 72 -13.52 30.48 -10.27
CA GLU A 72 -12.99 29.55 -11.26
C GLU A 72 -13.17 28.10 -10.80
N GLY A 73 -13.00 27.13 -11.70
CA GLY A 73 -13.10 25.71 -11.38
C GLY A 73 -13.88 24.92 -12.41
N TYR A 74 -13.91 23.60 -12.23
CA TYR A 74 -14.58 22.66 -13.13
C TYR A 74 -16.06 23.02 -13.36
N CYS A 75 -16.81 23.36 -12.29
CA CYS A 75 -18.22 23.70 -12.39
C CYS A 75 -18.46 25.05 -13.07
N MET A 76 -17.51 25.99 -12.97
CA MET A 76 -17.60 27.29 -13.63
C MET A 76 -17.38 27.16 -15.14
N GLU A 77 -16.41 26.36 -15.58
CA GLU A 77 -16.18 26.09 -17.00
C GLU A 77 -17.32 25.27 -17.62
N LEU A 78 -17.86 24.29 -16.88
CA LEU A 78 -19.05 23.56 -17.28
C LEU A 78 -20.26 24.51 -17.46
N LEU A 79 -20.49 25.41 -16.50
CA LEU A 79 -21.58 26.38 -16.57
C LEU A 79 -21.41 27.33 -17.77
N ALA A 80 -20.20 27.80 -18.05
CA ALA A 80 -19.91 28.64 -19.21
C ALA A 80 -20.18 27.91 -20.53
N ALA A 81 -19.77 26.64 -20.65
CA ALA A 81 -20.05 25.82 -21.82
C ALA A 81 -21.56 25.62 -22.03
N LEU A 82 -22.30 25.30 -20.97
CA LEU A 82 -23.76 25.14 -21.01
C LEU A 82 -24.47 26.45 -21.39
N ALA A 83 -24.03 27.58 -20.85
CA ALA A 83 -24.55 28.90 -21.17
C ALA A 83 -24.34 29.28 -22.65
N GLY A 84 -23.18 28.94 -23.21
CA GLY A 84 -22.89 29.13 -24.64
C GLY A 84 -23.76 28.26 -25.54
N MET A 85 -23.95 26.99 -25.18
CA MET A 85 -24.76 26.04 -25.97
C MET A 85 -26.26 26.36 -25.94
N LEU A 86 -26.79 26.72 -24.77
CA LEU A 86 -28.23 26.93 -24.56
C LEU A 86 -28.64 28.41 -24.62
N ARG A 87 -27.68 29.32 -24.81
CA ARG A 87 -27.89 30.77 -24.93
C ARG A 87 -28.70 31.32 -23.73
N PHE A 88 -28.13 31.26 -22.54
CA PHE A 88 -28.66 31.94 -21.35
C PHE A 88 -27.58 32.78 -20.66
N GLN A 89 -27.99 33.82 -19.94
CA GLN A 89 -27.12 34.58 -19.03
C GLN A 89 -27.26 34.02 -17.62
N TYR A 90 -26.24 34.20 -16.78
CA TYR A 90 -26.29 33.68 -15.41
C TYR A 90 -25.64 34.60 -14.39
N ARG A 91 -26.10 34.48 -13.14
CA ARG A 91 -25.49 35.09 -11.96
C ARG A 91 -25.21 33.99 -10.94
N VAL A 92 -23.94 33.81 -10.59
CA VAL A 92 -23.52 32.80 -9.60
C VAL A 92 -23.58 33.38 -8.20
N ARG A 93 -24.05 32.57 -7.25
CA ARG A 93 -24.07 32.87 -5.81
C ARG A 93 -23.56 31.66 -5.05
N VAL A 94 -22.80 31.91 -3.99
CA VAL A 94 -22.37 30.88 -3.06
C VAL A 94 -23.50 30.66 -2.04
N VAL A 95 -23.82 29.38 -1.77
CA VAL A 95 -24.84 28.96 -0.81
C VAL A 95 -24.59 29.56 0.57
N GLY A 96 -25.65 30.08 1.21
CA GLY A 96 -25.51 30.88 2.44
C GLY A 96 -25.03 30.10 3.67
N ASP A 97 -25.44 28.84 3.81
CA ASP A 97 -25.16 27.99 4.98
C ASP A 97 -23.98 27.01 4.77
N GLY A 98 -23.37 27.01 3.58
CA GLY A 98 -22.28 26.11 3.23
C GLY A 98 -22.68 24.63 3.09
N GLN A 99 -23.97 24.32 2.94
CA GLN A 99 -24.45 22.93 2.87
C GLN A 99 -24.95 22.55 1.47
N TYR A 100 -24.82 21.27 1.13
CA TYR A 100 -25.39 20.71 -0.09
C TYR A 100 -26.92 20.67 -0.07
N GLY A 101 -27.47 20.35 1.10
CA GLY A 101 -28.90 20.23 1.35
C GLY A 101 -29.28 18.86 1.87
N ALA A 102 -29.83 18.89 3.09
CA ALA A 102 -30.35 17.77 3.84
C ALA A 102 -31.67 18.18 4.52
N VAL A 103 -32.46 17.19 4.91
CA VAL A 103 -33.71 17.42 5.64
C VAL A 103 -33.36 17.75 7.10
N ALA A 104 -33.64 18.98 7.51
CA ALA A 104 -33.49 19.42 8.90
C ALA A 104 -34.53 18.75 9.81
N ALA A 105 -34.32 18.80 11.12
CA ALA A 105 -35.25 18.22 12.11
C ALA A 105 -36.69 18.76 12.00
N GLY A 106 -36.86 19.98 11.48
CA GLY A 106 -38.17 20.60 11.23
C GLY A 106 -38.82 20.22 9.88
N GLY A 107 -38.24 19.28 9.12
CA GLY A 107 -38.75 18.85 7.81
C GLY A 107 -38.36 19.75 6.62
N ASN A 108 -37.79 20.93 6.88
CA ASN A 108 -37.31 21.84 5.84
C ASN A 108 -35.95 21.42 5.28
N TRP A 109 -35.71 21.68 4.00
CA TRP A 109 -34.42 21.45 3.33
C TRP A 109 -33.45 22.60 3.57
N SER A 110 -32.22 22.28 3.98
CA SER A 110 -31.08 23.19 4.05
C SER A 110 -30.35 23.31 2.71
N GLY A 111 -29.30 24.12 2.65
CA GLY A 111 -28.33 24.15 1.55
C GLY A 111 -28.89 24.54 0.19
N MET A 112 -28.16 24.17 -0.85
CA MET A 112 -28.51 24.46 -2.25
C MET A 112 -29.89 23.90 -2.64
N ILE A 113 -30.27 22.72 -2.13
CA ILE A 113 -31.62 22.16 -2.34
C ILE A 113 -32.69 23.09 -1.75
N GLY A 114 -32.47 23.57 -0.53
CA GLY A 114 -33.36 24.53 0.13
C GLY A 114 -33.48 25.85 -0.64
N GLU A 115 -32.38 26.38 -1.16
CA GLU A 115 -32.38 27.63 -1.96
C GLU A 115 -33.22 27.48 -3.25
N ILE A 116 -33.14 26.33 -3.93
CA ILE A 116 -33.99 26.03 -5.10
C ILE A 116 -35.47 25.99 -4.70
N LEU A 117 -35.80 25.32 -3.59
CA LEU A 117 -37.19 25.21 -3.12
C LEU A 117 -37.78 26.56 -2.70
N ARG A 118 -36.95 27.43 -2.08
CA ARG A 118 -37.33 28.80 -1.72
C ARG A 118 -37.30 29.78 -2.90
N ARG A 119 -36.94 29.32 -4.10
CA ARG A 119 -36.79 30.12 -5.32
C ARG A 119 -35.76 31.27 -5.18
N GLU A 120 -34.75 31.04 -4.35
CA GLU A 120 -33.60 31.94 -4.21
C GLU A 120 -32.57 31.70 -5.33
N ALA A 121 -32.59 30.51 -5.93
CA ALA A 121 -31.81 30.10 -7.09
C ALA A 121 -32.67 29.27 -8.06
N ASP A 122 -32.38 29.38 -9.36
CA ASP A 122 -33.09 28.65 -10.41
C ASP A 122 -32.48 27.27 -10.65
N ILE A 123 -31.14 27.19 -10.59
CA ILE A 123 -30.36 25.97 -10.77
C ILE A 123 -29.20 25.90 -9.77
N ALA A 124 -28.76 24.68 -9.43
CA ALA A 124 -27.54 24.45 -8.66
C ALA A 124 -26.51 23.71 -9.50
N VAL A 125 -25.34 24.32 -9.67
CA VAL A 125 -24.19 23.73 -10.38
C VAL A 125 -23.04 23.57 -9.38
N ALA A 126 -22.87 22.36 -8.89
CA ALA A 126 -21.93 21.99 -7.83
C ALA A 126 -21.67 20.47 -7.90
N PRO A 127 -20.72 19.91 -7.13
CA PRO A 127 -20.58 18.46 -6.92
C PRO A 127 -21.74 17.89 -6.08
N LEU A 128 -22.98 18.09 -6.56
CA LEU A 128 -24.21 17.72 -5.87
C LEU A 128 -24.63 16.31 -6.28
N THR A 129 -24.48 15.36 -5.35
CA THR A 129 -24.90 13.97 -5.55
C THR A 129 -26.39 13.87 -5.83
N VAL A 130 -26.76 13.19 -6.93
CA VAL A 130 -28.14 12.79 -7.22
C VAL A 130 -28.57 11.70 -6.24
N THR A 131 -29.64 11.93 -5.48
CA THR A 131 -30.20 10.96 -4.53
C THR A 131 -31.72 10.92 -4.66
N SER A 132 -32.34 9.79 -4.31
CA SER A 132 -33.81 9.64 -4.40
C SER A 132 -34.55 10.72 -3.60
N ALA A 133 -34.10 10.99 -2.37
CA ALA A 133 -34.72 12.00 -1.50
C ALA A 133 -34.63 13.42 -2.09
N ARG A 134 -33.57 13.74 -2.84
CA ARG A 134 -33.44 15.05 -3.50
C ARG A 134 -34.27 15.10 -4.78
N GLU A 135 -34.28 14.03 -5.58
CA GLU A 135 -35.07 13.94 -6.83
C GLU A 135 -36.59 14.05 -6.59
N GLU A 136 -37.07 13.70 -5.40
CA GLU A 136 -38.47 13.88 -5.01
C GLU A 136 -38.90 15.36 -4.93
N VAL A 137 -37.97 16.27 -4.65
CA VAL A 137 -38.25 17.70 -4.41
C VAL A 137 -37.65 18.64 -5.45
N VAL A 138 -36.60 18.22 -6.14
CA VAL A 138 -35.97 18.94 -7.26
C VAL A 138 -35.78 18.00 -8.44
N SER A 139 -35.58 18.54 -9.64
CA SER A 139 -35.26 17.70 -10.81
C SER A 139 -33.77 17.76 -11.12
N PHE A 140 -33.14 16.64 -11.44
CA PHE A 140 -31.74 16.60 -11.86
C PHE A 140 -31.56 16.37 -13.36
N THR A 141 -30.44 16.85 -13.88
CA THR A 141 -29.94 16.43 -15.19
C THR A 141 -29.36 15.02 -15.14
N THR A 142 -29.03 14.45 -16.30
CA THR A 142 -28.08 13.35 -16.34
C THR A 142 -26.78 13.77 -15.63
N PRO A 143 -26.14 12.87 -14.84
CA PRO A 143 -24.94 13.24 -14.11
C PRO A 143 -23.83 13.66 -15.07
N PHE A 144 -23.15 14.77 -14.79
CA PHE A 144 -22.00 15.24 -15.58
C PHE A 144 -20.70 14.56 -15.14
N LEU A 145 -20.61 14.12 -13.88
CA LEU A 145 -19.45 13.43 -13.33
C LEU A 145 -19.88 12.18 -12.56
N GLN A 146 -19.18 11.06 -12.76
CA GLN A 146 -19.45 9.79 -12.07
C GLN A 146 -18.54 9.62 -10.85
N THR A 147 -19.07 9.03 -9.77
CA THR A 147 -18.36 8.82 -8.50
C THR A 147 -19.00 7.65 -7.73
N GLY A 148 -18.45 7.32 -6.56
CA GLY A 148 -19.01 6.38 -5.59
C GLY A 148 -18.51 6.69 -4.18
N ILE A 149 -18.88 5.86 -3.21
CA ILE A 149 -18.31 5.96 -1.85
C ILE A 149 -17.03 5.17 -1.81
N GLY A 150 -15.91 5.84 -1.52
CA GLY A 150 -14.65 5.19 -1.20
C GLY A 150 -14.17 5.51 0.22
N ILE A 151 -13.02 4.94 0.57
CA ILE A 151 -12.33 5.18 1.84
C ILE A 151 -10.97 5.81 1.53
N LEU A 152 -10.69 6.96 2.12
CA LEU A 152 -9.40 7.64 2.06
C LEU A 152 -8.61 7.36 3.33
N LEU A 153 -7.36 6.94 3.16
CA LEU A 153 -6.46 6.47 4.20
C LEU A 153 -5.10 7.14 4.04
N ARG A 154 -4.35 7.21 5.14
CA ARG A 154 -2.91 7.49 5.12
C ARG A 154 -2.16 6.20 4.75
N LYS A 155 -1.11 6.30 3.93
CA LYS A 155 -0.35 5.15 3.41
C LYS A 155 0.30 4.31 4.51
N ASP A 156 0.83 4.97 5.55
CA ASP A 156 1.48 4.36 6.71
C ASP A 156 0.48 3.63 7.63
N THR A 157 -0.72 4.17 7.86
CA THR A 157 -1.82 3.46 8.52
C THR A 157 -2.24 2.23 7.70
N ALA A 158 -1.98 2.26 6.39
CA ALA A 158 -2.25 1.19 5.46
C ALA A 158 -1.02 0.32 5.12
N SER A 159 0.11 0.49 5.82
CA SER A 159 1.25 -0.43 5.79
C SER A 159 1.39 -0.98 7.21
N GLN A 160 1.24 -2.29 7.40
CA GLN A 160 1.51 -2.84 8.73
C GLN A 160 2.99 -2.60 9.03
N ASP A 161 3.30 -2.09 10.24
CA ASP A 161 4.68 -2.02 10.73
C ASP A 161 5.40 -3.31 10.35
N MET A 162 6.46 -3.18 9.53
CA MET A 162 7.17 -4.32 8.96
C MET A 162 7.49 -5.30 10.09
N SER A 163 6.75 -6.41 10.12
CA SER A 163 6.90 -7.39 11.19
C SER A 163 8.33 -7.91 11.14
N PHE A 164 8.99 -8.00 12.30
CA PHE A 164 10.35 -8.52 12.41
C PHE A 164 10.54 -9.88 11.70
N PHE A 165 9.46 -10.65 11.51
CA PHE A 165 9.47 -11.96 10.84
C PHE A 165 9.12 -11.91 9.34
N HIS A 166 9.21 -10.76 8.67
CA HIS A 166 8.88 -10.63 7.25
C HIS A 166 9.70 -11.57 6.35
N PHE A 167 10.92 -11.96 6.75
CA PHE A 167 11.72 -12.96 6.04
C PHE A 167 11.08 -14.37 5.99
N LEU A 168 10.09 -14.68 6.83
CA LEU A 168 9.37 -15.97 6.79
C LEU A 168 8.15 -15.95 5.85
N SER A 169 7.74 -14.78 5.36
CA SER A 169 6.55 -14.61 4.51
C SER A 169 6.60 -15.27 3.12
N PRO A 170 7.75 -15.58 2.49
CA PRO A 170 7.78 -16.20 1.16
C PRO A 170 7.10 -17.56 1.08
N PHE A 171 6.92 -18.24 2.22
CA PHE A 171 6.22 -19.51 2.33
C PHE A 171 5.10 -19.42 3.39
N SER A 172 4.00 -20.11 3.11
CA SER A 172 2.89 -20.19 4.07
C SER A 172 3.27 -21.04 5.27
N LYS A 173 2.51 -20.90 6.36
CA LYS A 173 2.69 -21.72 7.58
C LYS A 173 2.59 -23.22 7.26
N GLU A 174 1.72 -23.61 6.35
CA GLU A 174 1.53 -24.99 5.90
C GLU A 174 2.75 -25.51 5.13
N THR A 175 3.36 -24.67 4.29
CA THR A 175 4.60 -25.03 3.60
C THR A 175 5.74 -25.20 4.60
N TRP A 176 5.88 -24.31 5.58
CA TRP A 176 6.91 -24.43 6.63
C TRP A 176 6.76 -25.72 7.45
N THR A 177 5.54 -26.11 7.81
CA THR A 177 5.30 -27.37 8.54
C THR A 177 5.58 -28.60 7.67
N ALA A 178 5.20 -28.57 6.39
CA ALA A 178 5.53 -29.64 5.44
C ALA A 178 7.04 -29.80 5.25
N LEU A 179 7.79 -28.69 5.18
CA LEU A 179 9.24 -28.70 5.08
C LEU A 179 9.90 -29.32 6.31
N LEU A 180 9.41 -29.00 7.51
CA LEU A 180 9.90 -29.62 8.74
C LEU A 180 9.68 -31.14 8.73
N PHE A 181 8.51 -31.60 8.28
CA PHE A 181 8.22 -33.03 8.18
C PHE A 181 9.10 -33.73 7.14
N ALA A 182 9.26 -33.14 5.95
CA ALA A 182 10.12 -33.66 4.89
C ALA A 182 11.59 -33.76 5.32
N TYR A 183 12.08 -32.75 6.06
CA TYR A 183 13.42 -32.75 6.64
C TYR A 183 13.62 -33.90 7.63
N LEU A 184 12.72 -34.05 8.61
CA LEU A 184 12.81 -35.13 9.61
C LEU A 184 12.72 -36.51 8.96
N LEU A 185 11.83 -36.68 7.99
CA LEU A 185 11.67 -37.93 7.24
C LEU A 185 12.95 -38.26 6.45
N THR A 186 13.56 -37.28 5.80
CA THR A 186 14.80 -37.48 5.04
C THR A 186 15.96 -37.86 5.95
N CYS A 187 16.10 -37.20 7.10
CA CYS A 187 17.12 -37.54 8.09
C CYS A 187 16.92 -38.94 8.67
N PHE A 188 15.67 -39.35 8.89
CA PHE A 188 15.34 -40.70 9.31
C PHE A 188 15.69 -41.74 8.23
N CYS A 189 15.35 -41.48 6.96
CA CYS A 189 15.71 -42.36 5.85
C CYS A 189 17.24 -42.48 5.67
N LEU A 190 17.98 -41.36 5.78
CA LEU A 190 19.45 -41.37 5.75
C LEU A 190 20.02 -42.23 6.89
N PHE A 191 19.52 -42.07 8.11
CA PHE A 191 19.90 -42.89 9.24
C PHE A 191 19.62 -44.39 9.01
N LEU A 192 18.42 -44.73 8.53
CA LEU A 192 18.02 -46.12 8.28
C LEU A 192 18.88 -46.75 7.18
N VAL A 193 19.06 -46.08 6.06
CA VAL A 193 19.81 -46.60 4.91
C VAL A 193 21.31 -46.69 5.22
N ALA A 194 21.87 -45.73 5.97
CA ALA A 194 23.26 -45.83 6.42
C ALA A 194 23.49 -47.02 7.36
N ARG A 195 22.50 -47.38 8.19
CA ARG A 195 22.56 -48.58 9.05
C ARG A 195 22.40 -49.89 8.26
N LEU A 196 21.54 -49.91 7.25
CA LEU A 196 21.26 -51.10 6.44
C LEU A 196 22.34 -51.38 5.38
N SER A 197 23.03 -50.35 4.89
CA SER A 197 23.97 -50.49 3.76
C SER A 197 25.31 -51.06 4.21
N PRO A 198 25.73 -52.25 3.74
CA PRO A 198 26.98 -52.88 4.17
C PRO A 198 28.22 -52.03 3.87
N CYS A 199 28.22 -51.28 2.75
CA CYS A 199 29.34 -50.46 2.31
C CYS A 199 29.57 -49.18 3.14
N GLU A 200 28.69 -48.86 4.11
CA GLU A 200 28.93 -47.78 5.08
C GLU A 200 29.63 -48.28 6.36
N TRP A 201 29.79 -49.60 6.50
CA TRP A 201 30.45 -50.21 7.65
C TRP A 201 31.87 -50.63 7.27
N ASN A 202 32.87 -50.07 7.93
CA ASN A 202 34.25 -50.57 7.84
C ASN A 202 34.39 -51.86 8.67
N GLU A 203 34.04 -51.81 9.96
CA GLU A 203 33.99 -52.98 10.86
C GLU A 203 32.75 -52.92 11.78
N PRO A 204 31.66 -53.65 11.48
CA PRO A 204 30.38 -53.53 12.20
C PRO A 204 30.41 -53.98 13.67
N LYS A 205 31.48 -54.66 14.11
CA LYS A 205 31.65 -55.13 15.49
C LYS A 205 32.52 -54.22 16.36
N ASN A 206 33.35 -53.36 15.76
CA ASN A 206 34.35 -52.55 16.47
C ASN A 206 34.15 -51.04 16.30
N GLU A 207 33.45 -50.59 15.25
CA GLU A 207 33.24 -49.17 14.98
C GLU A 207 31.75 -48.78 15.00
N GLU A 208 31.46 -47.62 15.58
CA GLU A 208 30.13 -47.00 15.49
C GLU A 208 29.96 -46.32 14.13
N ASN A 209 28.82 -46.57 13.48
CA ASN A 209 28.51 -45.92 12.21
C ASN A 209 28.43 -44.40 12.37
N HIS A 210 29.18 -43.66 11.54
CA HIS A 210 29.28 -42.21 11.59
C HIS A 210 27.93 -41.49 11.34
N PHE A 211 26.97 -42.12 10.65
CA PHE A 211 25.60 -41.62 10.52
C PHE A 211 24.74 -42.06 11.70
N THR A 212 24.94 -41.41 12.86
CA THR A 212 23.95 -41.41 13.95
C THR A 212 22.76 -40.53 13.58
N PHE A 213 21.60 -40.70 14.23
CA PHE A 213 20.42 -39.87 13.93
C PHE A 213 20.70 -38.36 14.08
N LEU A 214 21.49 -37.96 15.08
CA LEU A 214 21.94 -36.58 15.26
C LEU A 214 22.88 -36.11 14.15
N ASN A 215 23.80 -36.96 13.70
CA ASN A 215 24.69 -36.65 12.58
C ASN A 215 23.93 -36.60 11.25
N SER A 216 22.86 -37.39 11.09
CA SER A 216 21.95 -37.31 9.94
C SER A 216 21.15 -36.02 9.94
N LEU A 217 20.68 -35.55 11.11
CA LEU A 217 20.07 -34.22 11.24
C LEU A 217 21.07 -33.12 10.89
N TRP A 218 22.29 -33.18 11.44
CA TRP A 218 23.35 -32.23 11.10
C TRP A 218 23.68 -32.25 9.60
N PHE A 219 23.71 -33.43 8.98
CA PHE A 219 23.91 -33.57 7.54
C PHE A 219 22.78 -32.93 6.73
N GLY A 220 21.53 -33.22 7.08
CA GLY A 220 20.36 -32.62 6.43
C GLY A 220 20.32 -31.10 6.57
N ALA A 221 20.69 -30.57 7.75
CA ALA A 221 20.76 -29.13 8.01
C ALA A 221 21.88 -28.46 7.20
N GLY A 222 23.07 -29.08 7.10
CA GLY A 222 24.18 -28.57 6.30
C GLY A 222 23.86 -28.50 4.80
N ALA A 223 23.01 -29.40 4.30
CA ALA A 223 22.50 -29.35 2.93
C ALA A 223 21.53 -28.17 2.72
N LEU A 224 20.62 -27.91 3.66
CA LEU A 224 19.73 -26.73 3.63
C LEU A 224 20.51 -25.41 3.63
N ALA A 225 21.64 -25.36 4.35
CA ALA A 225 22.52 -24.21 4.40
C ALA A 225 23.49 -24.08 3.21
N LEU A 226 23.48 -25.04 2.27
CA LEU A 226 24.43 -25.16 1.15
C LEU A 226 25.92 -25.25 1.57
N GLN A 227 26.22 -25.59 2.83
CA GLN A 227 27.59 -25.66 3.33
C GLN A 227 28.20 -27.07 3.20
N GLY A 228 27.37 -28.07 2.91
CA GLY A 228 27.75 -29.47 3.00
C GLY A 228 28.02 -29.90 4.44
N ALA A 229 28.07 -31.20 4.70
CA ALA A 229 28.27 -31.70 6.06
C ALA A 229 29.13 -32.95 6.07
N SER A 230 29.83 -33.14 7.19
CA SER A 230 30.45 -34.40 7.59
C SER A 230 29.46 -35.14 8.49
N PRO A 231 29.20 -36.45 8.31
CA PRO A 231 30.00 -37.46 7.60
C PRO A 231 29.73 -37.53 6.10
N ARG A 232 30.74 -37.95 5.32
CA ARG A 232 30.62 -38.13 3.87
C ARG A 232 30.04 -39.53 3.55
N PRO A 233 28.97 -39.64 2.75
CA PRO A 233 28.38 -40.92 2.41
C PRO A 233 29.30 -41.75 1.49
N GLN A 234 29.53 -43.01 1.86
CA GLN A 234 30.37 -43.95 1.12
C GLN A 234 29.56 -44.83 0.16
N ALA A 235 28.41 -45.33 0.61
CA ALA A 235 27.53 -46.22 -0.13
C ALA A 235 26.70 -45.47 -1.17
N LEU A 236 26.44 -46.16 -2.29
CA LEU A 236 25.63 -45.64 -3.39
C LEU A 236 24.20 -45.29 -2.95
N SER A 237 23.59 -46.13 -2.12
CA SER A 237 22.23 -45.95 -1.58
C SER A 237 22.08 -44.65 -0.80
N VAL A 238 23.02 -44.34 0.09
CA VAL A 238 23.03 -43.10 0.89
C VAL A 238 23.29 -41.89 -0.01
N ARG A 239 24.18 -42.03 -0.99
CA ARG A 239 24.44 -40.98 -2.00
C ARG A 239 23.22 -40.64 -2.83
N VAL A 240 22.40 -41.63 -3.22
CA VAL A 240 21.16 -41.37 -3.97
C VAL A 240 20.20 -40.51 -3.13
N ILE A 241 19.97 -40.86 -1.87
CA ILE A 241 19.10 -40.06 -0.98
C ILE A 241 19.68 -38.66 -0.77
N ALA A 242 20.99 -38.54 -0.56
CA ALA A 242 21.65 -37.26 -0.40
C ALA A 242 21.51 -36.37 -1.64
N VAL A 243 21.69 -36.92 -2.85
CA VAL A 243 21.53 -36.19 -4.12
C VAL A 243 20.09 -35.73 -4.31
N VAL A 244 19.11 -36.59 -4.03
CA VAL A 244 17.68 -36.21 -4.12
C VAL A 244 17.36 -35.10 -3.13
N TRP A 245 17.86 -35.19 -1.89
CA TRP A 245 17.70 -34.13 -0.90
C TRP A 245 18.36 -32.82 -1.36
N TRP A 246 19.58 -32.89 -1.91
CA TRP A 246 20.26 -31.70 -2.43
C TRP A 246 19.49 -31.01 -3.55
N LEU A 247 18.98 -31.78 -4.52
CA LEU A 247 18.13 -31.23 -5.59
C LEU A 247 16.86 -30.58 -5.04
N PHE A 248 16.21 -31.21 -4.06
CA PHE A 248 15.06 -30.64 -3.37
C PHE A 248 15.41 -29.33 -2.66
N THR A 249 16.50 -29.28 -1.89
CA THR A 249 16.93 -28.06 -1.18
C THR A 249 17.32 -26.93 -2.13
N LEU A 250 17.96 -27.25 -3.26
CA LEU A 250 18.34 -26.27 -4.28
C LEU A 250 17.10 -25.66 -4.95
N ALA A 251 16.13 -26.50 -5.33
CA ALA A 251 14.87 -26.05 -5.90
C ALA A 251 14.07 -25.20 -4.89
N LEU A 252 14.03 -25.62 -3.62
CA LEU A 252 13.39 -24.89 -2.54
C LEU A 252 14.01 -23.51 -2.33
N LEU A 253 15.34 -23.41 -2.31
CA LEU A 253 16.04 -22.14 -2.17
C LEU A 253 15.76 -21.22 -3.36
N ALA A 254 15.76 -21.75 -4.59
CA ALA A 254 15.42 -20.98 -5.78
C ALA A 254 13.99 -20.42 -5.69
N ALA A 255 13.02 -21.24 -5.26
CA ALA A 255 11.64 -20.80 -5.05
C ALA A 255 11.53 -19.74 -3.94
N TYR A 256 12.28 -19.89 -2.84
CA TYR A 256 12.32 -18.92 -1.76
C TYR A 256 12.87 -17.57 -2.25
N ILE A 257 14.00 -17.56 -2.97
CA ILE A 257 14.61 -16.36 -3.52
C ILE A 257 13.68 -15.69 -4.53
N ALA A 258 13.04 -16.46 -5.41
CA ALA A 258 12.11 -15.93 -6.39
C ALA A 258 10.91 -15.24 -5.72
N ASN A 259 10.27 -15.88 -4.74
CA ASN A 259 9.14 -15.32 -4.01
C ASN A 259 9.54 -14.12 -3.14
N PHE A 260 10.69 -14.19 -2.47
CA PHE A 260 11.20 -13.08 -1.67
C PHE A 260 11.54 -11.87 -2.54
N THR A 261 12.14 -12.08 -3.71
CA THR A 261 12.43 -11.01 -4.69
C THR A 261 11.14 -10.41 -5.26
N ALA A 262 10.14 -11.25 -5.57
CA ALA A 262 8.83 -10.78 -6.03
C ALA A 262 8.14 -9.93 -4.96
N LEU A 263 8.20 -10.35 -3.69
CA LEU A 263 7.64 -9.60 -2.57
C LEU A 263 8.30 -8.22 -2.42
N LEU A 264 9.64 -8.17 -2.43
CA LEU A 264 10.41 -6.93 -2.37
C LEU A 264 10.15 -6.01 -3.57
N SER A 265 10.01 -6.59 -4.76
CA SER A 265 9.79 -5.83 -6.01
C SER A 265 8.37 -5.33 -6.15
N SER A 266 7.40 -6.06 -5.59
CA SER A 266 5.99 -5.69 -5.72
C SER A 266 5.64 -4.42 -4.96
N GLY A 267 6.44 -4.02 -3.96
CA GLY A 267 6.28 -2.78 -3.17
C GLY A 267 4.88 -2.59 -2.58
N SER A 268 4.04 -3.61 -2.67
CA SER A 268 2.62 -3.57 -2.40
C SER A 268 2.43 -4.46 -1.21
N GLU A 269 2.79 -3.93 -0.04
CA GLU A 269 2.12 -4.40 1.16
C GLU A 269 0.62 -4.31 0.89
N GLN A 270 -0.07 -5.45 1.00
CA GLN A 270 -1.51 -5.47 0.85
C GLN A 270 -2.07 -4.48 1.86
N LEU A 271 -2.80 -3.46 1.38
CA LEU A 271 -3.46 -2.51 2.26
C LEU A 271 -4.26 -3.33 3.30
N PRO A 272 -4.09 -3.10 4.61
CA PRO A 272 -4.79 -3.83 5.67
C PRO A 272 -6.29 -3.55 5.60
N ILE A 273 -6.69 -2.45 4.97
CA ILE A 273 -8.08 -2.06 4.73
C ILE A 273 -8.28 -1.93 3.23
N GLN A 274 -8.89 -2.95 2.63
CA GLN A 274 -9.30 -2.92 1.22
C GLN A 274 -10.81 -2.73 1.09
N THR A 275 -11.55 -3.25 2.07
CA THR A 275 -13.01 -3.25 2.07
C THR A 275 -13.62 -2.50 3.25
N PHE A 276 -14.89 -2.13 3.12
CA PHE A 276 -15.70 -1.61 4.23
C PHE A 276 -15.87 -2.63 5.36
N GLU A 277 -15.81 -3.93 5.05
CA GLU A 277 -15.84 -4.98 6.07
C GLU A 277 -14.54 -4.99 6.89
N ASP A 278 -13.39 -4.84 6.24
CA ASP A 278 -12.10 -4.71 6.93
C ASP A 278 -12.06 -3.49 7.84
N LEU A 279 -12.64 -2.36 7.36
CA LEU A 279 -12.74 -1.11 8.11
C LEU A 279 -13.53 -1.27 9.43
N VAL A 280 -14.58 -2.09 9.44
CA VAL A 280 -15.42 -2.36 10.63
C VAL A 280 -14.80 -3.40 11.55
N LYS A 281 -14.07 -4.38 11.00
CA LYS A 281 -13.38 -5.42 11.79
C LYS A 281 -12.22 -4.85 12.60
N GLN A 282 -11.51 -3.89 12.04
CA GLN A 282 -10.39 -3.25 12.72
C GLN A 282 -10.88 -2.23 13.78
N ARG A 283 -10.18 -2.16 14.93
CA ARG A 283 -10.62 -1.36 16.10
C ARG A 283 -9.77 -0.11 16.38
N ASN A 284 -8.63 0.03 15.70
CA ASN A 284 -7.61 1.01 16.05
C ASN A 284 -7.72 2.31 15.24
N LEU A 285 -8.39 2.28 14.08
CA LEU A 285 -8.57 3.42 13.19
C LEU A 285 -9.99 3.96 13.31
N GLU A 286 -10.10 5.24 13.63
CA GLU A 286 -11.36 5.96 13.62
C GLU A 286 -11.80 6.25 12.20
N PHE A 287 -13.10 6.30 11.95
CA PHE A 287 -13.62 6.62 10.62
C PHE A 287 -14.91 7.42 10.68
N GLY A 288 -15.12 8.25 9.66
CA GLY A 288 -16.30 9.09 9.57
C GLY A 288 -16.48 9.71 8.19
N THR A 289 -17.46 10.59 8.08
CA THR A 289 -17.85 11.24 6.82
C THR A 289 -18.23 12.70 7.07
N LEU A 290 -18.59 13.42 6.00
CA LEU A 290 -19.12 14.77 6.07
C LEU A 290 -20.48 14.79 6.77
N GLU A 291 -20.67 15.71 7.71
CA GLU A 291 -21.94 15.91 8.40
C GLU A 291 -23.04 16.32 7.40
N GLY A 292 -24.21 15.68 7.49
CA GLY A 292 -25.34 15.96 6.59
C GLY A 292 -25.10 15.57 5.13
N SER A 293 -24.03 14.83 4.82
CA SER A 293 -23.72 14.40 3.45
C SER A 293 -24.65 13.29 2.95
N SER A 294 -24.77 13.17 1.63
CA SER A 294 -25.44 12.05 0.96
C SER A 294 -24.86 10.69 1.41
N THR A 295 -23.55 10.63 1.68
CA THR A 295 -22.85 9.46 2.20
C THR A 295 -23.30 9.08 3.61
N PHE A 296 -23.47 10.04 4.51
CA PHE A 296 -24.00 9.78 5.85
C PHE A 296 -25.42 9.16 5.79
N TYR A 297 -26.30 9.75 4.99
CA TYR A 297 -27.67 9.23 4.80
C TYR A 297 -27.71 7.90 4.03
N TYR A 298 -26.74 7.64 3.16
CA TYR A 298 -26.62 6.34 2.48
C TYR A 298 -26.43 5.20 3.49
N PHE A 299 -25.51 5.36 4.45
CA PHE A 299 -25.30 4.34 5.49
C PHE A 299 -26.51 4.23 6.42
N LYS A 300 -27.13 5.37 6.78
CA LYS A 300 -28.36 5.39 7.58
C LYS A 300 -29.50 4.57 6.97
N ASN A 301 -29.71 4.71 5.67
CA ASN A 301 -30.83 4.09 4.96
C ASN A 301 -30.50 2.70 4.40
N SER A 302 -29.25 2.24 4.57
CA SER A 302 -28.81 0.97 4.01
C SER A 302 -29.42 -0.23 4.76
N LYS A 303 -29.73 -1.29 4.02
CA LYS A 303 -30.18 -2.58 4.57
C LYS A 303 -29.03 -3.58 4.78
N ASN A 304 -27.82 -3.24 4.32
CA ASN A 304 -26.65 -4.09 4.51
C ASN A 304 -26.19 -4.01 5.98
N PRO A 305 -26.00 -5.14 6.68
CA PRO A 305 -25.59 -5.15 8.08
C PRO A 305 -24.25 -4.43 8.32
N ILE A 306 -23.27 -4.55 7.42
CA ILE A 306 -21.97 -3.87 7.54
C ILE A 306 -22.16 -2.35 7.46
N HIS A 307 -23.01 -1.87 6.55
CA HIS A 307 -23.30 -0.44 6.40
C HIS A 307 -24.05 0.13 7.61
N GLN A 308 -24.95 -0.66 8.20
CA GLN A 308 -25.64 -0.28 9.44
C GLN A 308 -24.67 -0.18 10.61
N MET A 309 -23.70 -1.11 10.73
CA MET A 309 -22.64 -1.01 11.73
C MET A 309 -21.79 0.25 11.56
N ILE A 310 -21.45 0.62 10.31
CA ILE A 310 -20.74 1.88 10.01
C ILE A 310 -21.58 3.09 10.46
N TYR A 311 -22.88 3.11 10.13
CA TYR A 311 -23.78 4.17 10.57
C TYR A 311 -23.87 4.28 12.09
N GLU A 312 -24.10 3.16 12.79
CA GLU A 312 -24.18 3.15 14.25
C GLU A 312 -22.89 3.62 14.92
N TYR A 313 -21.73 3.23 14.35
CA TYR A 313 -20.43 3.71 14.82
C TYR A 313 -20.34 5.24 14.70
N MET A 314 -20.70 5.78 13.54
CA MET A 314 -20.66 7.22 13.28
C MET A 314 -21.66 7.99 14.15
N GLU A 315 -22.87 7.48 14.31
CA GLU A 315 -23.92 8.13 15.11
C GLU A 315 -23.57 8.15 16.60
N LYS A 316 -22.99 7.07 17.14
CA LYS A 316 -22.53 7.01 18.55
C LYS A 316 -21.40 7.99 18.86
N ARG A 317 -20.61 8.41 17.86
CA ARG A 317 -19.42 9.28 18.02
C ARG A 317 -19.51 10.55 17.18
N ARG A 318 -20.73 10.99 16.88
CA ARG A 318 -21.03 12.04 15.91
C ARG A 318 -20.13 13.27 16.03
N GLU A 319 -19.97 13.78 17.24
CA GLU A 319 -19.19 15.00 17.53
C GLU A 319 -17.70 14.85 17.21
N HIS A 320 -17.15 13.63 17.32
CA HIS A 320 -15.73 13.41 17.11
C HIS A 320 -15.42 12.92 15.71
N VAL A 321 -16.25 12.10 15.07
CA VAL A 321 -15.90 11.43 13.80
C VAL A 321 -16.43 12.14 12.56
N LEU A 322 -17.49 12.96 12.67
CA LEU A 322 -17.99 13.70 11.52
C LEU A 322 -17.22 15.01 11.33
N VAL A 323 -16.99 15.37 10.08
CA VAL A 323 -16.27 16.59 9.67
C VAL A 323 -17.20 17.52 8.92
N LYS A 324 -16.92 18.83 8.91
CA LYS A 324 -17.81 19.83 8.30
C LYS A 324 -17.44 20.11 6.84
N THR A 325 -16.16 20.09 6.53
CA THR A 325 -15.64 20.42 5.19
C THR A 325 -14.73 19.33 4.65
N TYR A 326 -14.64 19.23 3.33
CA TYR A 326 -13.77 18.26 2.68
C TYR A 326 -12.29 18.53 2.99
N GLN A 327 -11.89 19.80 3.08
CA GLN A 327 -10.52 20.20 3.41
C GLN A 327 -10.12 19.79 4.84
N GLU A 328 -11.01 19.97 5.81
CA GLU A 328 -10.83 19.45 7.17
C GLU A 328 -10.69 17.93 7.18
N ALA A 329 -11.48 17.22 6.36
CA ALA A 329 -11.41 15.77 6.23
C ALA A 329 -10.03 15.30 5.76
N VAL A 330 -9.52 15.89 4.68
CA VAL A 330 -8.21 15.55 4.11
C VAL A 330 -7.09 15.84 5.11
N GLN A 331 -7.13 17.01 5.76
CA GLN A 331 -6.15 17.38 6.78
C GLN A 331 -6.15 16.39 7.95
N ARG A 332 -7.33 15.98 8.42
CA ARG A 332 -7.46 15.03 9.52
C ARG A 332 -6.92 13.65 9.19
N VAL A 333 -7.11 13.16 7.96
CA VAL A 333 -6.54 11.88 7.50
C VAL A 333 -5.01 11.95 7.46
N MET A 334 -4.43 13.11 7.12
CA MET A 334 -2.97 13.28 7.14
C MET A 334 -2.43 13.31 8.57
N ASP A 335 -3.07 14.07 9.47
CA ASP A 335 -2.52 14.38 10.79
C ASP A 335 -2.79 13.27 11.82
N SER A 336 -3.89 12.52 11.69
CA SER A 336 -4.36 11.59 12.71
C SER A 336 -4.62 10.19 12.15
N ASN A 337 -4.75 9.19 13.04
CA ASN A 337 -5.15 7.85 12.66
C ASN A 337 -6.67 7.81 12.40
N TYR A 338 -7.07 8.37 11.26
CA TYR A 338 -8.47 8.56 10.84
C TYR A 338 -8.66 8.19 9.36
N ALA A 339 -9.76 7.49 9.05
CA ALA A 339 -10.18 7.19 7.69
C ALA A 339 -11.40 8.02 7.30
N PHE A 340 -11.34 8.63 6.13
CA PHE A 340 -12.45 9.44 5.61
C PHE A 340 -13.27 8.68 4.58
N ILE A 341 -14.58 8.56 4.82
CA ILE A 341 -15.53 7.94 3.91
C ILE A 341 -16.24 9.06 3.12
N GLY A 342 -16.13 9.04 1.80
CA GLY A 342 -16.60 10.14 0.96
C GLY A 342 -16.63 9.80 -0.52
N GLU A 343 -16.76 10.83 -1.36
CA GLU A 343 -16.83 10.70 -2.81
C GLU A 343 -15.47 10.29 -3.41
N SER A 344 -15.45 9.19 -4.15
CA SER A 344 -14.23 8.57 -4.67
C SER A 344 -13.44 9.51 -5.58
N ILE A 345 -14.12 10.33 -6.37
CA ILE A 345 -13.45 11.27 -7.29
C ILE A 345 -12.71 12.40 -6.57
N SER A 346 -13.26 12.88 -5.46
CA SER A 346 -12.56 13.85 -4.61
C SER A 346 -11.39 13.17 -3.89
N GLN A 347 -11.57 11.93 -3.42
CA GLN A 347 -10.49 11.14 -2.80
C GLN A 347 -9.33 10.84 -3.75
N ASP A 348 -9.62 10.52 -5.03
CA ASP A 348 -8.61 10.31 -6.07
C ASP A 348 -7.76 11.59 -6.27
N LEU A 349 -8.39 12.77 -6.22
CA LEU A 349 -7.67 14.05 -6.25
C LEU A 349 -6.79 14.26 -5.02
N ALA A 350 -7.34 14.00 -3.83
CA ALA A 350 -6.57 14.12 -2.60
C ALA A 350 -5.34 13.21 -2.60
N ALA A 351 -5.48 11.96 -3.07
CA ALA A 351 -4.37 11.03 -3.24
C ALA A 351 -3.38 11.46 -4.33
N ALA A 352 -3.85 12.12 -5.40
CA ALA A 352 -3.01 12.63 -6.48
C ALA A 352 -2.21 13.89 -6.08
N ARG A 353 -2.72 14.69 -5.13
CA ARG A 353 -2.05 15.89 -4.59
C ARG A 353 -1.18 15.56 -3.38
N HIS A 354 -1.64 14.68 -2.51
CA HIS A 354 -0.96 14.30 -1.27
C HIS A 354 -0.43 12.87 -1.36
N CYS A 355 0.86 12.71 -1.63
CA CYS A 355 1.46 11.40 -1.93
C CYS A 355 1.55 10.45 -0.72
N ASN A 356 1.24 10.94 0.50
CA ASN A 356 1.08 10.16 1.71
C ASN A 356 -0.33 9.58 1.88
N LEU A 357 -1.28 9.94 1.02
CA LEU A 357 -2.64 9.43 1.03
C LEU A 357 -2.84 8.33 -0.02
N ILE A 358 -3.80 7.45 0.25
CA ILE A 358 -4.23 6.39 -0.65
C ILE A 358 -5.73 6.14 -0.47
N ARG A 359 -6.42 5.84 -1.57
CA ARG A 359 -7.81 5.39 -1.53
C ARG A 359 -7.85 3.87 -1.51
N ALA A 360 -8.70 3.29 -0.66
CA ALA A 360 -8.99 1.86 -0.68
C ALA A 360 -9.60 1.45 -2.03
N PRO A 361 -9.32 0.23 -2.55
CA PRO A 361 -9.81 -0.19 -3.86
C PRO A 361 -11.33 -0.27 -3.97
N GLU A 362 -12.02 -0.69 -2.91
CA GLU A 362 -13.48 -0.83 -2.92
C GLU A 362 -14.17 0.53 -3.05
N VAL A 363 -15.08 0.62 -4.03
CA VAL A 363 -15.98 1.76 -4.21
C VAL A 363 -17.40 1.22 -4.30
N ILE A 364 -18.28 1.68 -3.41
CA ILE A 364 -19.68 1.24 -3.34
C ILE A 364 -20.64 2.35 -3.76
N GLY A 365 -21.88 1.99 -4.09
CA GLY A 365 -22.94 2.96 -4.31
C GLY A 365 -22.66 3.90 -5.48
N ALA A 366 -22.47 3.31 -6.68
CA ALA A 366 -22.29 4.03 -7.93
C ALA A 366 -23.33 5.14 -8.08
N ARG A 367 -22.85 6.37 -8.29
CA ARG A 367 -23.64 7.59 -8.27
C ARG A 367 -22.99 8.65 -9.16
N GLY A 368 -23.57 9.84 -9.21
CA GLY A 368 -22.96 10.94 -9.95
C GLY A 368 -23.42 12.31 -9.48
N PHE A 369 -22.66 13.32 -9.89
CA PHE A 369 -23.02 14.72 -9.70
C PHE A 369 -23.88 15.19 -10.85
N GLY A 370 -25.04 15.77 -10.53
CA GLY A 370 -25.99 16.31 -11.49
C GLY A 370 -26.27 17.78 -11.20
N ILE A 371 -26.78 18.49 -12.21
CA ILE A 371 -27.26 19.86 -12.04
C ILE A 371 -28.69 19.77 -11.53
N ALA A 372 -28.97 20.37 -10.38
CA ALA A 372 -30.33 20.43 -9.84
C ALA A 372 -31.06 21.65 -10.39
N THR A 373 -32.34 21.49 -10.68
CA THR A 373 -33.24 22.57 -11.10
C THR A 373 -34.51 22.52 -10.25
N THR A 374 -35.29 23.60 -10.25
CA THR A 374 -36.67 23.54 -9.73
C THR A 374 -37.45 22.37 -10.34
N GLN A 375 -38.37 21.79 -9.57
CA GLN A 375 -39.17 20.66 -10.00
C GLN A 375 -39.98 21.03 -11.26
N ALA A 376 -39.92 20.18 -12.28
CA ALA A 376 -40.55 20.41 -13.59
C ALA A 376 -40.09 21.70 -14.31
N SER A 377 -38.84 22.13 -14.08
CA SER A 377 -38.24 23.26 -14.79
C SER A 377 -38.16 23.03 -16.30
N PRO A 378 -38.42 24.05 -17.15
CA PRO A 378 -38.20 23.95 -18.59
C PRO A 378 -36.73 23.74 -18.95
N TRP A 379 -35.80 23.98 -18.02
CA TRP A 379 -34.35 23.87 -18.25
C TRP A 379 -33.79 22.46 -18.04
N THR A 380 -34.47 21.58 -17.29
CA THR A 380 -33.90 20.27 -16.90
C THR A 380 -33.56 19.42 -18.13
N LYS A 381 -34.51 19.29 -19.08
CA LYS A 381 -34.31 18.46 -20.28
C LYS A 381 -33.27 19.07 -21.25
N PRO A 382 -33.33 20.37 -21.60
CA PRO A 382 -32.27 21.00 -22.39
C PRO A 382 -30.88 20.88 -21.76
N LEU A 383 -30.73 21.12 -20.46
CA LEU A 383 -29.46 20.98 -19.75
C LEU A 383 -28.95 19.54 -19.78
N SER A 384 -29.84 18.57 -19.54
CA SER A 384 -29.48 17.14 -19.59
C SER A 384 -28.98 16.73 -20.97
N ILE A 385 -29.62 17.18 -22.06
CA ILE A 385 -29.16 16.92 -23.43
C ILE A 385 -27.82 17.61 -23.70
N ALA A 386 -27.62 18.84 -23.22
CA ALA A 386 -26.35 19.55 -23.38
C ALA A 386 -25.20 18.84 -22.63
N VAL A 387 -25.42 18.35 -21.42
CA VAL A 387 -24.44 17.55 -20.66
C VAL A 387 -24.07 16.27 -21.42
N LEU A 388 -25.04 15.58 -22.03
CA LEU A 388 -24.76 14.40 -22.85
C LEU A 388 -23.91 14.74 -24.08
N LYS A 389 -24.20 15.85 -24.77
CA LYS A 389 -23.39 16.31 -25.90
C LYS A 389 -21.95 16.62 -25.49
N LEU A 390 -21.75 17.30 -24.36
CA LEU A 390 -20.40 17.57 -23.82
C LEU A 390 -19.66 16.28 -23.46
N ARG A 391 -20.37 15.26 -22.97
CA ARG A 391 -19.77 13.94 -22.71
C ARG A 391 -19.35 13.24 -24.01
N GLU A 392 -20.24 13.20 -25.00
CA GLU A 392 -20.00 12.52 -26.28
C GLU A 392 -18.89 13.21 -27.10
N ALA A 393 -18.74 14.52 -26.95
CA ALA A 393 -17.65 15.30 -27.56
C ALA A 393 -16.30 15.10 -26.85
N GLY A 394 -16.28 14.55 -25.63
CA GLY A 394 -15.07 14.43 -24.81
C GLY A 394 -14.71 15.69 -24.01
N ASP A 395 -15.53 16.74 -24.06
CA ASP A 395 -15.27 18.00 -23.36
C ASP A 395 -15.27 17.82 -21.84
N LEU A 396 -16.14 16.96 -21.29
CA LEU A 396 -16.16 16.67 -19.86
C LEU A 396 -14.90 15.92 -19.40
N ASP A 397 -14.35 15.03 -20.24
CA ASP A 397 -13.10 14.33 -19.95
C ASP A 397 -11.90 15.30 -20.03
N TYR A 398 -11.90 16.22 -21.00
CA TYR A 398 -10.93 17.30 -21.09
C TYR A 398 -10.94 18.18 -19.84
N LEU A 399 -12.14 18.66 -19.43
CA LEU A 399 -12.29 19.45 -18.20
C LEU A 399 -11.83 18.66 -16.97
N ARG A 400 -12.17 17.37 -16.87
CA ARG A 400 -11.72 16.52 -15.76
C ARG A 400 -10.20 16.49 -15.71
N ASN A 401 -9.54 16.16 -16.82
CA ASN A 401 -8.08 16.03 -16.85
C ASN A 401 -7.38 17.36 -16.55
N LYS A 402 -7.94 18.48 -16.99
CA LYS A 402 -7.44 19.83 -16.69
C LYS A 402 -7.47 20.16 -15.19
N TRP A 403 -8.56 19.82 -14.50
CA TRP A 403 -8.76 20.19 -13.09
C TRP A 403 -8.27 19.12 -12.09
N TRP A 404 -8.07 17.88 -12.52
CA TRP A 404 -7.52 16.76 -11.73
C TRP A 404 -6.04 16.47 -12.02
N GLU A 405 -5.21 17.51 -12.14
CA GLU A 405 -3.78 17.31 -12.37
C GLU A 405 -3.08 16.71 -11.14
N SER A 406 -2.28 15.66 -11.36
CA SER A 406 -1.55 14.98 -10.28
C SER A 406 -0.27 15.73 -9.93
N SER A 407 -0.18 16.26 -8.70
CA SER A 407 1.04 16.90 -8.19
C SER A 407 2.08 15.88 -7.71
N CYS A 408 1.65 14.67 -7.37
CA CYS A 408 2.58 13.57 -7.15
C CYS A 408 3.25 13.24 -8.47
N LEU A 409 4.55 13.55 -8.58
CA LEU A 409 5.42 12.88 -9.54
C LEU A 409 5.07 11.40 -9.43
N ARG A 410 4.52 10.85 -10.52
CA ARG A 410 4.24 9.43 -10.66
C ARG A 410 5.60 8.77 -10.51
N GLN A 411 6.00 8.50 -9.26
CA GLN A 411 7.23 7.83 -8.94
C GLN A 411 7.10 6.54 -9.69
N SER A 412 7.86 6.47 -10.77
CA SER A 412 7.93 5.30 -11.61
C SER A 412 8.08 4.13 -10.67
N ARG A 413 7.24 3.13 -10.88
CA ARG A 413 7.16 1.87 -10.15
C ARG A 413 8.51 1.12 -10.07
N GLU A 414 9.54 1.67 -10.71
CA GLU A 414 10.94 1.30 -10.62
C GLU A 414 11.67 2.23 -9.65
N ARG A 415 11.45 2.03 -8.35
CA ARG A 415 12.35 2.58 -7.35
C ARG A 415 13.11 1.43 -6.72
N TRP A 416 14.21 1.08 -7.36
CA TRP A 416 15.28 0.37 -6.68
C TRP A 416 15.69 1.24 -5.48
N GLY A 417 15.37 0.79 -4.28
CA GLY A 417 15.80 1.37 -3.02
C GLY A 417 16.69 0.38 -2.30
N PRO A 418 17.70 0.84 -1.53
CA PRO A 418 18.46 -0.05 -0.68
C PRO A 418 17.51 -0.72 0.34
N LEU A 419 17.76 -1.99 0.65
CA LEU A 419 17.00 -2.69 1.68
C LEU A 419 17.16 -1.97 3.02
N GLU A 420 16.05 -1.50 3.59
CA GLU A 420 16.09 -0.80 4.87
C GLU A 420 16.38 -1.77 6.02
N PRO A 421 17.10 -1.34 7.07
CA PRO A 421 17.38 -2.16 8.25
C PRO A 421 16.15 -2.84 8.91
N PRO A 422 14.94 -2.23 8.96
CA PRO A 422 13.75 -2.88 9.50
C PRO A 422 13.38 -4.19 8.78
N ALA A 423 13.62 -4.28 7.45
CA ALA A 423 13.37 -5.49 6.66
C ALA A 423 14.24 -6.67 7.10
N LEU A 424 15.45 -6.38 7.56
CA LEU A 424 16.46 -7.37 7.96
C LEU A 424 16.57 -7.53 9.49
N GLY A 425 15.84 -6.73 10.27
CA GLY A 425 15.94 -6.70 11.73
C GLY A 425 15.74 -8.07 12.39
N GLY A 426 14.80 -8.88 11.89
CA GLY A 426 14.59 -10.24 12.38
C GLY A 426 15.77 -11.19 12.17
N LEU A 427 16.53 -11.03 11.08
CA LEU A 427 17.72 -11.85 10.81
C LEU A 427 18.83 -11.54 11.81
N PHE A 428 19.05 -10.26 12.14
CA PHE A 428 19.99 -9.87 13.19
C PHE A 428 19.54 -10.36 14.57
N LEU A 429 18.24 -10.29 14.88
CA LEU A 429 17.69 -10.78 16.14
C LEU A 429 17.87 -12.29 16.29
N THR A 430 17.54 -13.07 15.26
CA THR A 430 17.70 -14.54 15.25
C THR A 430 19.17 -14.96 15.39
N LEU A 431 20.09 -14.26 14.72
CA LEU A 431 21.53 -14.45 14.91
C LEU A 431 21.95 -14.20 16.37
N GLY A 432 21.50 -13.08 16.95
CA GLY A 432 21.81 -12.73 18.34
C GLY A 432 21.33 -13.80 19.34
N ILE A 433 20.09 -14.28 19.17
CA ILE A 433 19.53 -15.37 19.99
C ILE A 433 20.34 -16.66 19.82
N GLY A 434 20.70 -17.03 18.58
CA GLY A 434 21.48 -18.23 18.29
C GLY A 434 22.86 -18.22 18.94
N LEU A 435 23.58 -17.09 18.84
CA LEU A 435 24.89 -16.93 19.48
C LEU A 435 24.78 -17.02 21.02
N ALA A 436 23.77 -16.39 21.62
CA ALA A 436 23.53 -16.46 23.06
C ALA A 436 23.23 -17.89 23.52
N LEU A 437 22.38 -18.63 22.80
CA LEU A 437 22.09 -20.03 23.10
C LEU A 437 23.32 -20.92 22.98
N GLY A 438 24.19 -20.69 22.00
CA GLY A 438 25.46 -21.43 21.87
C GLY A 438 26.40 -21.22 23.06
N ILE A 439 26.54 -19.97 23.53
CA ILE A 439 27.34 -19.67 24.73
C ILE A 439 26.73 -20.34 25.96
N LEU A 440 25.40 -20.27 26.13
CA LEU A 440 24.70 -20.90 27.26
C LEU A 440 24.84 -22.43 27.24
N ALA A 441 24.76 -23.07 26.06
CA ALA A 441 24.98 -24.50 25.92
C ALA A 441 26.41 -24.90 26.31
N ALA A 442 27.42 -24.15 25.84
CA ALA A 442 28.82 -24.39 26.21
C ALA A 442 29.07 -24.24 27.73
N LEU A 443 28.44 -23.25 28.36
CA LEU A 443 28.49 -23.07 29.82
C LEU A 443 27.79 -24.21 30.56
N ALA A 444 26.65 -24.68 30.05
CA ALA A 444 25.92 -25.82 30.60
C ALA A 444 26.74 -27.11 30.50
N GLU A 445 27.33 -27.40 29.33
CA GLU A 445 28.23 -28.54 29.11
C GLU A 445 29.40 -28.52 30.08
N LEU A 446 30.07 -27.37 30.19
CA LEU A 446 31.19 -27.18 31.10
C LEU A 446 30.76 -27.38 32.56
N SER A 447 29.59 -26.86 32.95
CA SER A 447 29.04 -27.07 34.29
C SER A 447 28.71 -28.54 34.57
N SER A 448 28.23 -29.28 33.56
CA SER A 448 27.92 -30.71 33.68
C SER A 448 29.20 -31.54 33.79
N SER A 449 30.25 -31.17 33.05
CA SER A 449 31.56 -31.80 33.08
C SER A 449 32.24 -31.55 34.41
N SER A 450 32.21 -30.30 34.89
CA SER A 450 32.79 -29.91 36.17
C SER A 450 32.05 -30.56 37.35
N ARG A 451 30.72 -30.73 37.27
CA ARG A 451 29.95 -31.51 38.27
C ARG A 451 30.39 -32.97 38.32
N ARG A 452 30.57 -33.61 37.16
CA ARG A 452 31.08 -35.00 37.07
C ARG A 452 32.51 -35.10 37.61
N ALA A 453 33.39 -34.19 37.25
CA ALA A 453 34.77 -34.14 37.74
C ALA A 453 34.85 -33.87 39.25
N ALA A 454 34.02 -32.96 39.77
CA ALA A 454 33.92 -32.66 41.20
C ALA A 454 33.41 -33.87 42.02
N ALA A 455 32.47 -34.65 41.47
CA ALA A 455 31.98 -35.88 42.08
C ALA A 455 33.09 -36.95 42.20
N HIS A 456 33.97 -37.08 41.20
CA HIS A 456 35.13 -37.97 41.26
C HIS A 456 36.25 -37.45 42.18
N ALA A 457 36.47 -36.13 42.24
CA ALA A 457 37.58 -35.52 42.97
C ALA A 457 37.24 -35.08 44.42
N LYS A 458 36.00 -35.26 44.89
CA LYS A 458 35.47 -34.76 46.19
C LYS A 458 35.79 -33.27 46.45
N LYS A 459 35.72 -32.44 45.41
CA LYS A 459 35.93 -30.98 45.49
C LYS A 459 34.60 -30.24 45.29
N SER A 460 34.54 -28.97 45.68
CA SER A 460 33.39 -28.10 45.39
C SER A 460 33.22 -27.91 43.88
N CYS A 461 32.00 -28.05 43.37
CA CYS A 461 31.68 -27.87 41.95
C CYS A 461 32.07 -26.47 41.43
N CYS A 462 31.94 -25.44 42.26
CA CYS A 462 32.29 -24.07 41.87
C CYS A 462 33.80 -23.88 41.69
N SER A 463 34.63 -24.52 42.52
CA SER A 463 36.09 -24.36 42.40
C SER A 463 36.64 -25.06 41.15
N VAL A 464 36.12 -26.24 40.82
CA VAL A 464 36.50 -26.99 39.60
C VAL A 464 36.03 -26.26 38.33
N PHE A 465 34.81 -25.71 38.34
CA PHE A 465 34.28 -24.95 37.22
C PHE A 465 35.09 -23.67 36.93
N THR A 466 35.39 -22.88 37.97
CA THR A 466 36.21 -21.66 37.83
C THR A 466 37.64 -21.99 37.38
N GLU A 467 38.21 -23.11 37.84
CA GLU A 467 39.53 -23.56 37.43
C GLU A 467 39.56 -24.00 35.95
N GLU A 468 38.58 -24.78 35.49
CA GLU A 468 38.47 -25.18 34.08
C GLU A 468 38.21 -23.97 33.15
N ILE A 469 37.34 -23.04 33.54
CA ILE A 469 37.11 -21.79 32.79
C ILE A 469 38.39 -20.97 32.67
N CYS A 470 39.08 -20.71 33.79
CA CYS A 470 40.31 -19.91 33.78
C CYS A 470 41.43 -20.57 32.96
N THR A 471 41.44 -21.89 32.90
CA THR A 471 42.41 -22.66 32.11
C THR A 471 42.09 -22.59 30.62
N ARG A 472 40.82 -22.81 30.23
CA ARG A 472 40.38 -22.78 28.82
C ARG A 472 40.39 -21.38 28.21
N LEU A 473 40.06 -20.34 28.99
CA LEU A 473 40.15 -18.94 28.59
C LEU A 473 41.57 -18.35 28.76
N ARG A 474 42.56 -19.15 29.17
CA ARG A 474 43.97 -18.75 29.41
C ARG A 474 44.16 -17.54 30.35
N ILE A 475 43.20 -17.26 31.25
CA ILE A 475 43.24 -16.11 32.16
C ILE A 475 44.42 -16.24 33.17
N LYS A 476 44.85 -17.46 33.49
CA LYS A 476 46.01 -17.72 34.39
C LYS A 476 47.40 -17.56 33.71
N GLY A 477 47.48 -17.52 32.38
CA GLY A 477 48.76 -17.39 31.66
C GLY A 477 49.36 -15.98 31.72
N ALA A 478 48.51 -14.95 31.75
CA ALA A 478 48.95 -13.56 31.81
C ALA A 478 49.50 -13.15 33.19
N ALA A 479 49.00 -13.75 34.27
CA ALA A 479 49.46 -13.44 35.63
C ALA A 479 50.89 -13.95 35.92
N ARG A 480 51.34 -15.04 35.27
CA ARG A 480 52.72 -15.56 35.45
C ARG A 480 53.77 -14.79 34.64
N GLN A 481 53.44 -14.31 33.44
CA GLN A 481 54.40 -13.52 32.65
C GLN A 481 54.70 -12.13 33.22
N SER A 482 53.76 -11.53 33.97
CA SER A 482 54.00 -10.26 34.69
C SER A 482 54.89 -10.43 35.93
N GLN A 483 54.99 -11.62 36.52
CA GLN A 483 55.88 -11.87 37.67
C GLN A 483 57.32 -12.17 37.24
N ASP A 484 57.52 -12.84 36.10
CA ASP A 484 58.88 -13.16 35.60
C ASP A 484 59.62 -11.95 35.00
N THR A 485 58.91 -10.90 34.57
CA THR A 485 59.55 -9.65 34.10
C THR A 485 59.92 -8.69 35.23
N SER A 486 59.29 -8.79 36.40
CA SER A 486 59.68 -8.01 37.59
C SER A 486 60.83 -8.63 38.39
N GLY A 487 61.15 -9.92 38.18
CA GLY A 487 62.19 -10.65 38.91
C GLY A 487 63.60 -10.60 38.28
N LYS A 488 63.76 -10.04 37.08
CA LYS A 488 65.06 -9.94 36.38
C LYS A 488 65.67 -8.54 36.32
N ALA A 489 65.07 -7.56 37.01
CA ALA A 489 65.60 -6.20 37.09
C ALA A 489 66.45 -5.92 38.35
N ASN A 490 66.57 -6.89 39.27
CA ASN A 490 67.43 -6.80 40.46
C ASN A 490 68.31 -8.06 40.57
N ALA A 491 69.39 -8.11 39.79
CA ALA A 491 70.55 -8.96 40.04
C ALA A 491 71.76 -8.39 39.32
#